data_AF-A0AAD1YMC7-F1
#
_entry.id   AF-A0AAD1YMC7-F1
#
_cell.length_a   1.000
_cell.length_b   1.000
_cell.length_c   1.000
_cell.angle_alpha   90.00
_cell.angle_beta   90.00
_cell.angle_gamma   90.00
#
_symmetry.space_group_name_H-M   'P 1'
#
loop_
_entity.id
_entity.type
_entity.pdbx_description
1 polymer ?
#
loop_
_entity_poly.entity_id
_entity_poly.type
_entity_poly.pdbx_seq_one_letter_code
_entity_poly.pdbx_strand_id
1 'polypeptide(L)'
;MAKRFEKHQNDALELAFEESVHLTKEKKIELVRATGLDMEQVTSWFNRKKARKRARESIGDLERTNAELHQALKESQEKEARLQRELQESRVREAELEAKNQQLKQRLTIIEGDVQFDSVLKFLKGRP
;
A
#
# COMPACT_ATOMS: atom_id res chain seq x y z
N MET A 1 2.72 -19.54 -36.53
CA MET A 1 3.56 -18.36 -36.84
C MET A 1 2.67 -17.15 -37.07
N ALA A 2 2.99 -15.99 -36.50
CA ALA A 2 2.29 -14.75 -36.85
C ALA A 2 2.64 -14.40 -38.31
N LYS A 3 1.64 -14.38 -39.20
CA LYS A 3 1.81 -13.99 -40.61
C LYS A 3 2.39 -12.56 -40.63
N ARG A 4 3.63 -12.42 -41.10
CA ARG A 4 4.26 -11.10 -41.30
C ARG A 4 3.74 -10.54 -42.61
N PHE A 5 3.08 -9.38 -42.53
CA PHE A 5 2.73 -8.60 -43.71
C PHE A 5 3.92 -7.79 -44.17
N GLU A 6 3.91 -7.42 -45.45
CA GLU A 6 4.93 -6.53 -46.00
C GLU A 6 4.86 -5.15 -45.36
N LYS A 7 5.93 -4.37 -45.49
CA LYS A 7 6.01 -3.03 -44.89
C LYS A 7 4.87 -2.14 -45.36
N HIS A 8 4.63 -2.07 -46.67
CA HIS A 8 3.58 -1.25 -47.26
C HIS A 8 2.17 -1.63 -46.76
N GLN A 9 1.93 -2.94 -46.55
CA GLN A 9 0.65 -3.44 -46.01
C GLN A 9 0.47 -3.02 -44.55
N ASN A 10 1.52 -3.13 -43.73
CA ASN A 10 1.46 -2.68 -42.34
C ASN A 10 1.27 -1.17 -42.26
N ASP A 11 1.99 -0.39 -43.07
CA ASP A 11 1.90 1.07 -43.08
C ASP A 11 0.47 1.54 -43.43
N ALA A 12 -0.15 0.93 -44.44
CA ALA A 12 -1.53 1.22 -44.81
C ALA A 12 -2.56 0.84 -43.73
N LEU A 13 -2.37 -0.33 -43.08
CA LEU A 13 -3.22 -0.77 -41.97
C LEU A 13 -3.06 0.12 -40.73
N GLU A 14 -1.84 0.58 -40.46
CA GLU A 14 -1.51 1.46 -39.34
C GLU A 14 -2.13 2.84 -39.53
N LEU A 15 -1.94 3.47 -40.70
CA LEU A 15 -2.57 4.75 -41.06
C LEU A 15 -4.09 4.69 -40.90
N ALA A 16 -4.74 3.64 -41.41
CA ALA A 16 -6.18 3.48 -41.27
C ALA A 16 -6.63 3.25 -39.81
N PHE A 17 -5.78 2.63 -38.98
CA PHE A 17 -6.07 2.43 -37.56
C PHE A 17 -5.92 3.72 -36.74
N GLU A 18 -4.98 4.58 -37.12
CA GLU A 18 -4.82 5.93 -36.57
C GLU A 18 -6.02 6.82 -36.90
N GLU A 19 -6.53 6.74 -38.13
CA GLU A 19 -7.78 7.42 -38.53
C GLU A 19 -8.99 6.90 -37.75
N SER A 20 -9.15 5.58 -37.65
CA SER A 20 -10.24 4.96 -36.91
C SER A 20 -9.86 3.58 -36.38
N VAL A 21 -10.01 3.42 -35.06
CA VAL A 21 -9.84 2.14 -34.37
C VAL A 21 -10.92 1.12 -34.80
N HIS A 22 -12.08 1.60 -35.25
CA HIS A 22 -13.21 0.78 -35.67
C HIS A 22 -13.31 0.75 -37.19
N LEU A 23 -13.13 -0.43 -37.76
CA LEU A 23 -13.15 -0.63 -39.19
C LEU A 23 -14.60 -0.70 -39.71
N THR A 24 -15.00 0.25 -40.55
CA THR A 24 -16.27 0.23 -41.28
C THR A 24 -16.19 -0.73 -42.47
N LYS A 25 -17.34 -1.11 -43.05
CA LYS A 25 -17.39 -2.04 -44.18
C LYS A 25 -16.69 -1.46 -45.41
N GLU A 26 -16.89 -0.17 -45.65
CA GLU A 26 -16.33 0.60 -46.77
C GLU A 26 -14.80 0.67 -46.65
N LYS A 27 -14.30 1.08 -45.48
CA LYS A 27 -12.86 1.16 -45.22
C LYS A 27 -12.18 -0.20 -45.28
N LYS A 28 -12.89 -1.26 -44.89
CA LYS A 28 -12.39 -2.63 -45.01
C LYS A 28 -12.20 -3.03 -46.47
N ILE A 29 -13.14 -2.68 -47.35
CA ILE A 29 -13.02 -2.93 -48.80
C ILE A 29 -11.86 -2.13 -49.40
N GLU A 30 -11.71 -0.87 -49.01
CA GLU A 30 -10.58 -0.03 -49.44
C GLU A 30 -9.23 -0.63 -49.04
N LEU A 31 -9.10 -1.09 -47.79
CA LEU A 31 -7.87 -1.71 -47.30
C LEU A 31 -7.54 -3.01 -48.02
N VAL A 32 -8.53 -3.85 -48.32
CA VAL A 32 -8.32 -5.05 -49.13
C VAL A 32 -7.76 -4.71 -50.51
N ARG A 33 -8.32 -3.67 -51.17
CA ARG A 33 -7.83 -3.21 -52.47
C ARG A 33 -6.41 -2.62 -52.39
N ALA A 34 -6.14 -1.82 -51.37
CA ALA A 34 -4.85 -1.13 -51.20
C ALA A 34 -3.71 -2.07 -50.78
N THR A 35 -4.01 -3.11 -49.99
CA THR A 35 -3.00 -4.00 -49.42
C THR A 35 -2.91 -5.36 -50.12
N GLY A 36 -3.90 -5.72 -50.93
CA GLY A 36 -4.03 -7.06 -51.53
C GLY A 36 -4.31 -8.17 -50.51
N LEU A 37 -4.61 -7.82 -49.25
CA LEU A 37 -4.94 -8.77 -48.20
C LEU A 37 -6.41 -9.18 -48.27
N ASP A 38 -6.72 -10.37 -47.76
CA ASP A 38 -8.10 -10.80 -47.59
C ASP A 38 -8.82 -10.06 -46.44
N MET A 39 -10.15 -9.97 -46.54
CA MET A 39 -11.05 -9.38 -45.55
C MET A 39 -10.82 -9.93 -44.14
N GLU A 40 -10.57 -11.24 -43.99
CA GLU A 40 -10.28 -11.84 -42.69
C GLU A 40 -8.93 -11.40 -42.13
N GLN A 41 -7.92 -11.26 -42.99
CA GLN A 41 -6.59 -10.83 -42.60
C GLN A 41 -6.60 -9.39 -42.07
N VAL A 42 -7.29 -8.49 -42.77
CA VAL A 42 -7.50 -7.09 -42.32
C VAL A 42 -8.23 -7.08 -40.97
N THR A 43 -9.31 -7.84 -40.83
CA THR A 43 -10.08 -7.90 -39.57
C THR A 43 -9.24 -8.43 -38.41
N SER A 44 -8.51 -9.52 -38.66
CA SER A 44 -7.65 -10.15 -37.66
C SER A 44 -6.55 -9.20 -37.20
N TRP A 45 -5.96 -8.44 -38.12
CA TRP A 45 -4.96 -7.43 -37.79
C TRP A 45 -5.53 -6.33 -36.88
N PHE A 46 -6.71 -5.77 -37.22
CA PHE A 46 -7.38 -4.75 -36.41
C PHE A 46 -7.74 -5.28 -35.02
N ASN A 47 -8.25 -6.51 -34.92
CA ASN A 47 -8.57 -7.12 -33.64
C ASN A 47 -7.33 -7.34 -32.77
N ARG A 48 -6.23 -7.82 -33.35
CA ARG A 48 -4.95 -7.96 -32.65
C ARG A 48 -4.38 -6.61 -32.22
N LYS A 49 -4.49 -5.58 -33.06
CA LYS A 49 -4.02 -4.22 -32.73
C LYS A 49 -4.81 -3.63 -31.56
N LYS A 50 -6.15 -3.75 -31.58
CA LYS A 50 -7.02 -3.37 -30.45
C LYS A 50 -6.67 -4.12 -29.17
N ALA A 51 -6.49 -5.44 -29.25
CA ALA A 51 -6.12 -6.25 -28.09
C ALA A 51 -4.77 -5.81 -27.50
N ARG A 52 -3.76 -5.55 -28.35
CA ARG A 52 -2.46 -5.02 -27.89
C ARG A 52 -2.58 -3.63 -27.28
N LYS A 53 -3.41 -2.74 -27.84
CA LYS A 53 -3.66 -1.41 -27.26
C LYS A 53 -4.25 -1.52 -25.85
N ARG A 54 -5.31 -2.31 -25.69
CA ARG A 54 -5.95 -2.57 -24.38
C ARG A 54 -4.99 -3.22 -23.39
N ALA A 55 -4.17 -4.18 -23.84
CA ALA A 55 -3.18 -4.81 -22.97
C ALA A 55 -2.15 -3.80 -22.47
N ARG A 56 -1.68 -2.88 -23.32
CA ARG A 56 -0.75 -1.81 -22.91
C ARG A 56 -1.40 -0.84 -21.92
N GLU A 57 -2.64 -0.45 -22.16
CA GLU A 57 -3.40 0.39 -21.23
C GLU A 57 -3.55 -0.29 -19.86
N SER A 58 -3.94 -1.56 -19.85
CA SER A 58 -4.08 -2.36 -18.62
C SER A 58 -2.75 -2.56 -17.89
N ILE A 59 -1.63 -2.74 -18.61
CA ILE A 59 -0.29 -2.81 -17.97
C ILE A 59 0.01 -1.48 -17.27
N GLY A 60 -0.26 -0.34 -17.92
CA GLY A 60 -0.03 0.97 -17.30
C GLY A 60 -0.94 1.24 -16.09
N ASP A 61 -2.17 0.74 -16.09
CA ASP A 61 -3.05 0.77 -14.91
C ASP A 61 -2.51 -0.12 -13.77
N LEU A 62 -2.04 -1.33 -14.10
CA LEU A 62 -1.41 -2.24 -13.14
C LEU A 62 -0.16 -1.62 -12.52
N GLU A 63 0.71 -1.01 -13.32
CA GLU A 63 1.94 -0.36 -12.85
C GLU A 63 1.66 0.78 -11.87
N ARG A 64 0.66 1.63 -12.19
CA ARG A 64 0.20 2.69 -11.28
C ARG A 64 -0.32 2.12 -9.97
N THR A 65 -1.19 1.13 -10.04
CA THR A 65 -1.77 0.48 -8.86
C THR A 65 -0.67 -0.15 -7.98
N ASN A 66 0.33 -0.78 -8.61
CA ASN A 66 1.44 -1.39 -7.88
C ASN A 66 2.30 -0.32 -7.17
N ALA A 67 2.56 0.81 -7.82
CA ALA A 67 3.27 1.92 -7.21
C ALA A 67 2.53 2.50 -6.00
N GLU A 68 1.21 2.69 -6.11
CA GLU A 68 0.36 3.14 -5.00
C GLU A 68 0.36 2.16 -3.83
N LEU A 69 0.26 0.85 -4.11
CA LEU A 69 0.32 -0.19 -3.08
C LEU A 69 1.67 -0.23 -2.36
N HIS A 70 2.78 -0.08 -3.10
CA HIS A 70 4.11 -0.02 -2.51
C HIS A 70 4.27 1.20 -1.60
N GLN A 71 3.74 2.36 -1.99
CA GLN A 71 3.75 3.56 -1.16
C GLN A 71 2.92 3.36 0.11
N ALA A 72 1.69 2.88 0.00
CA ALA A 72 0.81 2.64 1.14
C ALA A 72 1.41 1.62 2.13
N LEU A 73 2.07 0.58 1.62
CA LEU A 73 2.76 -0.41 2.45
C LEU A 73 3.89 0.24 3.25
N LYS A 74 4.69 1.09 2.61
CA LYS A 74 5.80 1.81 3.27
C LYS A 74 5.27 2.74 4.37
N GLU A 75 4.23 3.52 4.08
CA GLU A 75 3.60 4.41 5.05
C GLU A 75 3.03 3.64 6.25
N SER A 76 2.42 2.48 6.01
CA SER A 76 1.92 1.59 7.06
C SER A 76 3.05 1.08 7.96
N GLN A 77 4.16 0.63 7.37
CA GLN A 77 5.34 0.18 8.12
C GLN A 77 5.95 1.29 8.97
N GLU A 78 6.07 2.51 8.42
CA GLU A 78 6.57 3.67 9.16
C GLU A 78 5.65 4.03 10.34
N LYS A 79 4.33 4.00 10.12
CA LYS A 79 3.33 4.23 11.17
C LYS A 79 3.42 3.17 12.26
N GLU A 80 3.55 1.90 11.89
CA GLU A 80 3.71 0.81 12.85
C GLU A 80 4.99 0.99 13.68
N ALA A 81 6.13 1.28 13.05
CA ALA A 81 7.39 1.53 13.75
C ALA A 81 7.32 2.75 14.68
N ARG A 82 6.51 3.76 14.34
CA ARG A 82 6.25 4.90 15.22
C ARG A 82 5.44 4.48 16.45
N LEU A 83 4.34 3.75 16.25
CA LEU A 83 3.49 3.28 17.34
C LEU A 83 4.24 2.34 18.28
N GLN A 84 5.11 1.47 17.77
CA GLN A 84 5.95 0.61 18.60
C GLN A 84 6.91 1.41 19.48
N ARG A 85 7.48 2.50 18.97
CA ARG A 85 8.33 3.41 19.77
C ARG A 85 7.53 4.13 20.85
N GLU A 86 6.38 4.71 20.50
CA GLU A 86 5.51 5.38 21.46
C GLU A 86 5.03 4.43 22.56
N LEU A 87 4.69 3.18 22.20
CA LEU A 87 4.32 2.14 23.15
C LEU A 87 5.49 1.80 24.09
N GLN A 88 6.70 1.68 23.56
CA GLN A 88 7.88 1.38 24.38
C GLN A 88 8.20 2.52 25.35
N GLU A 89 8.11 3.77 24.90
CA GLU A 89 8.26 4.94 25.76
C GLU A 89 7.21 4.96 26.87
N SER A 90 5.95 4.67 26.54
CA SER A 90 4.87 4.61 27.53
C SER A 90 5.14 3.52 28.57
N ARG A 91 5.59 2.33 28.15
CA ARG A 91 5.95 1.23 29.05
C ARG A 91 7.08 1.60 30.01
N VAL A 92 8.11 2.29 29.52
CA VAL A 92 9.22 2.75 30.37
C VAL A 92 8.72 3.75 31.40
N ARG A 93 7.92 4.74 30.98
CA ARG A 93 7.33 5.74 31.89
C ARG A 93 6.44 5.09 32.96
N GLU A 94 5.64 4.09 32.57
CA GLU A 94 4.79 3.35 33.51
C GLU A 94 5.62 2.60 34.55
N ALA A 95 6.69 1.91 34.14
CA ALA A 95 7.60 1.22 35.07
C ALA A 95 8.28 2.19 36.06
N GLU A 96 8.68 3.39 35.61
CA GLU A 96 9.24 4.42 36.50
C GLU A 96 8.22 4.90 37.54
N LEU A 97 6.97 5.11 37.11
CA LEU A 97 5.89 5.50 38.01
C LEU A 97 5.56 4.38 39.01
N GLU A 98 5.58 3.13 38.56
CA GLU A 98 5.37 1.98 39.43
C GLU A 98 6.47 1.86 40.48
N ALA A 99 7.74 2.02 40.11
CA ALA A 99 8.86 2.01 41.05
C ALA A 99 8.76 3.15 42.09
N LYS A 100 8.42 4.37 41.65
CA LYS A 100 8.16 5.49 42.56
C LYS A 100 7.01 5.20 43.51
N ASN A 101 5.91 4.63 43.00
CA ASN A 101 4.77 4.23 43.81
C ASN A 101 5.14 3.17 44.85
N GLN A 102 5.95 2.18 44.49
CA GLN A 102 6.46 1.18 45.43
C GLN A 102 7.33 1.81 46.51
N GLN A 103 8.24 2.72 46.14
CA GLN A 103 9.08 3.45 47.09
C GLN A 103 8.25 4.30 48.07
N LEU A 104 7.23 5.01 47.56
CA LEU A 104 6.33 5.79 48.40
C LEU A 104 5.55 4.90 49.38
N LYS A 105 5.04 3.74 48.92
CA LYS A 105 4.37 2.77 49.79
C LYS A 105 5.29 2.30 50.92
N GLN A 106 6.54 1.93 50.60
CA GLN A 106 7.52 1.52 51.62
C GLN A 106 7.78 2.63 52.65
N ARG A 107 7.93 3.88 52.20
CA ARG A 107 8.10 5.04 53.10
C ARG A 107 6.90 5.25 54.01
N LEU A 108 5.69 5.15 53.48
CA LEU A 108 4.46 5.27 54.27
C LEU A 108 4.38 4.17 55.34
N THR A 109 4.70 2.92 54.99
CA THR A 109 4.71 1.81 55.95
C THR A 109 5.70 2.04 57.10
N ILE A 110 6.89 2.57 56.82
CA ILE A 110 7.88 2.91 57.86
C ILE A 110 7.33 3.99 58.79
N ILE A 111 6.77 5.06 58.22
CA ILE A 111 6.20 6.17 59.01
C ILE A 111 5.01 5.70 59.86
N GLU A 112 4.12 4.87 59.31
CA GLU A 112 3.00 4.28 60.05
C GLU A 112 3.50 3.38 61.21
N GLY A 113 4.56 2.60 60.99
CA GLY A 113 5.22 1.82 62.02
C GLY A 113 5.85 2.68 63.12
N ASP A 114 6.52 3.77 62.75
CA ASP A 114 7.14 4.71 63.69
C ASP A 114 6.07 5.45 64.53
N VAL A 115 4.95 5.86 63.92
CA VAL A 115 3.82 6.49 64.63
C VAL A 115 3.15 5.51 65.59
N GLN A 116 3.01 4.23 65.21
CA GLN A 116 2.51 3.18 66.11
C GLN A 116 3.48 2.92 67.27
N PHE A 117 4.78 2.87 67.02
CA PHE A 117 5.81 2.69 68.04
C PHE A 117 5.87 3.86 69.03
N ASP A 118 5.81 5.11 68.54
CA ASP A 118 5.76 6.31 69.37
C ASP A 118 4.51 6.36 70.25
N SER A 119 3.37 5.88 69.74
CA SER A 119 2.13 5.77 70.50
C SER A 119 2.24 4.74 71.64
N VAL A 120 2.90 3.61 71.39
CA VAL A 120 3.20 2.58 72.41
C VAL A 120 4.19 3.11 73.46
N LEU A 121 5.23 3.84 73.05
CA LEU A 121 6.19 4.45 73.97
C LEU A 121 5.55 5.52 74.86
N LYS A 122 4.64 6.34 74.32
CA LYS A 122 3.87 7.30 75.12
C LYS A 122 2.96 6.60 76.12
N PHE A 123 2.36 5.47 75.75
CA PHE A 123 1.53 4.68 76.64
C PHE A 123 2.35 4.03 77.78
N LEU A 124 3.56 3.55 77.50
CA LEU A 124 4.44 2.94 78.51
C LEU A 124 5.07 3.96 79.46
N LYS A 125 5.36 5.19 79.00
CA LYS A 125 5.91 6.28 79.83
C LYS A 125 4.85 7.02 80.67
N GLY A 126 3.56 6.75 80.44
CA GLY A 126 2.43 7.38 81.13
C GLY A 126 1.79 6.54 82.24
N ARG A 127 2.42 5.42 82.65
CA ARG A 127 1.91 4.60 83.77
C ARG A 127 2.56 5.06 85.09
N PRO A 128 1.77 5.40 86.13
CA PRO A 128 2.28 5.85 87.42
C PRO A 128 3.04 4.74 88.17
#